data_AF-A0A6J0SG09-F1
#
_entry.id   AF-A0A6J0SG09-F1
#
_cell.length_a   1.000
_cell.length_b   1.000
_cell.length_c   1.000
_cell.angle_alpha   90.00
_cell.angle_beta   90.00
_cell.angle_gamma   90.00
#
_symmetry.space_group_name_H-M   'P 1'
#
loop_
_entity.id
_entity.type
_entity.pdbx_description
1 polymer ?
#
loop_
_entity_poly.entity_id
_entity_poly.type
_entity_poly.pdbx_seq_one_letter_code
_entity_poly.pdbx_strand_id
1 'polypeptide(L)'
;MGALKGQDHQPPPQEVETREDEEQNIKLSEILELLVAAGYFRARIKGLSPFDKVVGGMTWCITTCSFDIDVDLLFQENSTIGQKIALTEKIVSVLPRMKCPHRLEPHQIQGLDFIHIFPVVQWLVKRAIETREEMGDYIRSYSISQFQKTHSLPEDDEFIQRKEKAVKAVSEITEVYKPQRKYQRRAGAEKLIDEDSKVHATLLEYGRRYGFSRQGKTEKAEEKKMVLPPGLASAGKTDAYTEDDLQAAEELRIKTLMTEMAAMGTEEGRLTASTVGQIVGLQSDEIKQIVSEYAEKQSELSAEERPERLGAAQQHRRKVASLNKQILQKTKQLEELQAKCADLEAGCSEAKKTLTEVKNYSEKLDKELSALEIVESQADSNVLQKLRALVAMNENLKSQEQEFRAHCREEMARLQQNIEGLKAEASENEEEKEPAKIIDQQYKTERERLQKIRLLLARRNREIAILQRKIDEVPSRAELTQYQKRFIELYGQVSATHKETKQFFTLYNTLDDKKVYLEKEVNLLNSVHDNFQQAMASSGARDQFLRQMEQIVEGIKQNRMKMEKKKQENKMRRDQLNDEYLELLEKQRLYFKTVKEFKEECRKNEMLLSKLKGKSS
;
A
#
# COMPACT_ATOMS: atom_id res chain seq x y z
N MET A 1 86.44 47.03 42.69
CA MET A 1 86.10 48.47 42.80
C MET A 1 86.18 49.08 41.40
N GLY A 2 85.10 49.74 40.97
CA GLY A 2 85.08 50.64 39.81
C GLY A 2 84.84 49.98 38.43
N ALA A 3 83.69 50.31 37.81
CA ALA A 3 83.45 50.52 36.37
C ALA A 3 81.94 50.41 36.09
N LEU A 4 81.21 51.53 36.08
CA LEU A 4 80.77 52.25 34.86
C LEU A 4 79.63 51.53 34.11
N LYS A 5 78.41 52.00 34.39
CA LYS A 5 77.18 51.77 33.61
C LYS A 5 77.37 52.35 32.20
N GLY A 6 77.40 51.48 31.19
CA GLY A 6 77.08 51.83 29.80
C GLY A 6 75.63 51.46 29.53
N GLN A 7 74.84 52.44 29.09
CA GLN A 7 73.45 52.29 28.65
C GLN A 7 73.44 51.75 27.22
N ASP A 8 72.90 50.57 27.00
CA ASP A 8 72.33 50.20 25.69
C ASP A 8 70.81 50.47 25.76
N HIS A 9 70.40 51.59 25.16
CA HIS A 9 69.01 51.89 24.86
C HIS A 9 68.51 50.90 23.79
N GLN A 10 67.82 49.84 24.20
CA GLN A 10 66.79 49.24 23.35
C GLN A 10 65.55 50.15 23.40
N PRO A 11 64.99 50.58 22.25
CA PRO A 11 63.72 51.28 22.25
C PRO A 11 62.65 50.35 22.83
N PRO A 12 61.70 50.85 23.63
CA PRO A 12 60.59 50.03 24.10
C PRO A 12 59.83 49.49 22.88
N PRO A 13 59.24 48.28 22.98
CA PRO A 13 58.34 47.78 21.95
C PRO A 13 57.27 48.85 21.76
N GLN A 14 57.21 49.40 20.57
CA GLN A 14 56.17 50.32 20.17
C GLN A 14 54.86 49.52 20.25
N GLU A 15 54.11 49.72 21.34
CA GLU A 15 52.74 49.26 21.46
C GLU A 15 51.98 49.93 20.33
N VAL A 16 51.78 49.17 19.24
CA VAL A 16 50.87 49.56 18.18
C VAL A 16 49.49 49.53 18.81
N GLU A 17 48.96 50.70 19.14
CA GLU A 17 47.55 50.90 19.48
C GLU A 17 46.72 50.30 18.34
N THR A 18 46.30 49.05 18.49
CA THR A 18 45.17 48.51 17.74
C THR A 18 43.96 49.31 18.20
N ARG A 19 43.58 50.31 17.40
CA ARG A 19 42.23 50.88 17.49
C ARG A 19 41.27 49.71 17.32
N GLU A 20 40.75 49.21 18.43
CA GLU A 20 39.60 48.31 18.41
C GLU A 20 38.44 49.15 17.87
N ASP A 21 38.11 48.96 16.60
CA ASP A 21 36.96 49.62 16.01
C ASP A 21 35.70 49.16 16.77
N GLU A 22 35.15 50.04 17.61
CA GLU A 22 33.94 49.77 18.41
C GLU A 22 32.79 49.23 17.54
N GLU A 23 32.73 49.67 16.27
CA GLU A 23 31.78 49.22 15.26
C GLU A 23 31.90 47.72 14.94
N GLN A 24 33.13 47.18 14.87
CA GLN A 24 33.38 45.76 14.61
C GLN A 24 32.91 44.88 15.78
N ASN A 25 33.09 45.35 17.02
CA ASN A 25 32.61 44.65 18.22
C ASN A 25 31.08 44.66 18.36
N ILE A 26 30.43 45.75 17.96
CA ILE A 26 28.96 45.81 17.87
C ILE A 26 28.46 44.80 16.81
N LYS A 27 29.07 44.77 15.62
CA LYS A 27 28.70 43.81 14.57
C LYS A 27 28.97 42.36 14.96
N LEU A 28 30.07 42.07 15.65
CA LEU A 28 30.31 40.75 16.21
C LEU A 28 29.18 40.33 17.16
N SER A 29 28.74 41.23 18.05
CA SER A 29 27.66 40.94 18.99
C SER A 29 26.34 40.66 18.26
N GLU A 30 25.98 41.47 17.25
CA GLU A 30 24.80 41.24 16.41
C GLU A 30 24.87 39.89 15.65
N ILE A 31 26.05 39.52 15.11
CA ILE A 31 26.28 38.23 14.44
C ILE A 31 26.02 37.07 15.42
N LEU A 32 26.57 37.16 16.64
CA LEU A 32 26.42 36.11 17.65
C LEU A 32 24.95 35.98 18.08
N GLU A 33 24.23 37.09 18.25
CA GLU A 33 22.80 37.07 18.56
C GLU A 33 21.97 36.43 17.45
N LEU A 34 22.23 36.76 16.18
CA LEU A 34 21.56 36.13 15.03
C LEU A 34 21.81 34.63 14.96
N LEU A 35 23.06 34.18 15.19
CA LEU A 35 23.41 32.76 15.20
C LEU A 35 22.73 32.02 16.36
N VAL A 36 22.67 32.62 17.55
CA VAL A 36 21.96 32.04 18.69
C VAL A 36 20.45 31.96 18.42
N ALA A 37 19.85 33.00 17.84
CA ALA A 37 18.44 33.00 17.46
C ALA A 37 18.12 31.93 16.40
N ALA A 38 19.06 31.63 15.49
CA ALA A 38 18.94 30.56 14.51
C ALA A 38 19.01 29.15 15.12
N GLY A 39 19.57 29.00 16.33
CA GLY A 39 19.75 27.74 17.04
C GLY A 39 21.21 27.27 17.18
N TYR A 40 22.19 28.10 16.82
CA TYR A 40 23.62 27.80 17.00
C TYR A 40 24.13 28.28 18.36
N PHE A 41 23.95 27.47 19.40
CA PHE A 41 24.29 27.84 20.78
C PHE A 41 25.80 27.90 21.09
N ARG A 42 26.65 27.32 20.23
CA ARG A 42 28.12 27.38 20.40
C ARG A 42 28.67 28.80 20.33
N ALA A 43 27.95 29.73 19.69
CA ALA A 43 28.28 31.16 19.70
C ALA A 43 28.33 31.78 21.11
N ARG A 44 27.62 31.21 22.10
CA ARG A 44 27.53 31.74 23.49
C ARG A 44 28.69 31.27 24.39
N ILE A 45 29.52 30.34 23.95
CA ILE A 45 30.60 29.77 24.77
C ILE A 45 31.70 30.81 25.00
N LYS A 46 31.97 31.16 26.27
CA LYS A 46 32.91 32.24 26.65
C LYS A 46 34.40 31.92 26.43
N GLY A 47 34.74 30.69 26.04
CA GLY A 47 36.12 30.24 25.78
C GLY A 47 36.50 30.04 24.31
N LEU A 48 35.59 30.34 23.36
CA LEU A 48 35.83 30.15 21.93
C LEU A 48 36.21 31.47 21.26
N SER A 49 37.19 31.44 20.34
CA SER A 49 37.63 32.65 19.62
C SER A 49 36.49 33.25 18.78
N PRO A 50 36.45 34.58 18.55
CA PRO A 50 35.48 35.21 17.67
C PRO A 50 35.46 34.59 16.26
N PHE A 51 36.63 34.24 15.73
CA PHE A 51 36.77 33.52 14.46
C PHE A 51 36.02 32.18 14.50
N ASP A 52 36.29 31.35 15.49
CA ASP A 52 35.73 30.00 15.60
C ASP A 52 34.21 30.02 15.85
N LYS A 53 33.70 31.06 16.53
CA LYS A 53 32.25 31.28 16.70
C LYS A 53 31.57 31.60 15.37
N VAL A 54 32.13 32.53 14.60
CA VAL A 54 31.53 33.01 13.35
C VAL A 54 31.69 31.99 12.23
N VAL A 55 32.89 31.44 12.04
CA VAL A 55 33.16 30.41 11.01
C VAL A 55 32.44 29.10 11.30
N GLY A 56 32.39 28.68 12.58
CA GLY A 56 31.57 27.55 12.99
C GLY A 56 30.08 27.79 12.75
N GLY A 57 29.59 29.01 13.02
CA GLY A 57 28.22 29.42 12.71
C GLY A 57 27.90 29.40 11.22
N MET A 58 28.78 29.95 10.37
CA MET A 58 28.63 29.92 8.91
C MET A 58 28.61 28.50 8.38
N THR A 59 29.52 27.65 8.87
CA THR A 59 29.58 26.23 8.51
C THR A 59 28.29 25.51 8.89
N TRP A 60 27.81 25.73 10.12
CA TRP A 60 26.55 25.16 10.59
C TRP A 60 25.36 25.60 9.72
N CYS A 61 25.25 26.88 9.37
CA CYS A 61 24.21 27.37 8.48
C CYS A 61 24.27 26.68 7.10
N ILE A 62 25.46 26.53 6.53
CA ILE A 62 25.65 25.85 5.23
C ILE A 62 25.22 24.38 5.31
N THR A 63 25.64 23.65 6.35
CA THR A 63 25.26 22.24 6.54
C THR A 63 23.75 22.07 6.76
N THR A 64 23.12 23.03 7.45
CA THR A 64 21.67 23.01 7.73
C THR A 64 20.84 23.26 6.46
N CYS A 65 21.37 24.00 5.48
CA CYS A 65 20.69 24.26 4.22
C CYS A 65 20.60 23.03 3.29
N SER A 66 21.13 21.86 3.70
CA SER A 66 21.11 20.58 2.97
C SER A 66 21.36 20.71 1.46
N PHE A 67 22.29 21.58 1.09
CA PHE A 67 22.71 21.78 -0.30
C PHE A 67 23.74 20.69 -0.65
N ASP A 68 23.57 20.07 -1.81
CA ASP A 68 24.44 19.01 -2.32
C ASP A 68 25.81 19.62 -2.68
N ILE A 69 26.69 19.67 -1.69
CA ILE A 69 28.01 20.26 -1.79
C ILE A 69 29.00 19.16 -1.46
N ASP A 70 29.74 18.74 -2.48
CA ASP A 70 30.89 17.82 -2.44
C ASP A 70 32.11 18.42 -1.70
N VAL A 71 31.87 19.12 -0.59
CA VAL A 71 32.90 19.77 0.23
C VAL A 71 32.62 19.46 1.68
N ASP A 72 33.44 18.56 2.23
CA ASP A 72 33.38 18.22 3.64
C ASP A 72 33.86 19.43 4.46
N LEU A 73 32.91 20.13 5.07
CA LEU A 73 33.14 21.27 5.97
C LEU A 73 33.32 20.75 7.40
N LEU A 74 34.35 19.92 7.61
CA LEU A 74 34.75 19.46 8.94
C LEU A 74 35.36 20.62 9.72
N PHE A 75 34.54 21.25 10.56
CA PHE A 75 35.03 22.25 11.51
C PHE A 75 35.66 21.55 12.73
N GLN A 76 36.93 21.86 13.01
CA GLN A 76 37.63 21.44 14.21
C GLN A 76 38.02 22.67 15.04
N GLU A 77 37.65 22.65 16.33
CA GLU A 77 37.98 23.71 17.28
C GLU A 77 39.50 23.75 17.51
N ASN A 78 40.10 24.94 17.52
CA ASN A 78 41.55 25.17 17.61
C ASN A 78 42.38 24.63 16.42
N SER A 79 41.82 24.69 15.20
CA SER A 79 42.53 24.35 13.97
C SER A 79 43.81 25.19 13.75
N THR A 80 44.83 24.58 13.12
CA THR A 80 46.05 25.29 12.70
C THR A 80 45.73 26.41 11.71
N ILE A 81 46.56 27.46 11.65
CA ILE A 81 46.32 28.62 10.76
C ILE A 81 46.09 28.20 9.29
N GLY A 82 46.82 27.19 8.81
CA GLY A 82 46.65 26.63 7.46
C GLY A 82 45.29 25.94 7.26
N GLN A 83 44.78 25.23 8.26
CA GLN A 83 43.44 24.62 8.21
C GLN A 83 42.33 25.69 8.28
N LYS A 84 42.53 26.75 9.07
CA LYS A 84 41.61 27.90 9.12
C LYS A 84 41.54 28.60 7.76
N ILE A 85 42.68 28.81 7.09
CA ILE A 85 42.74 29.36 5.73
C ILE A 85 41.98 28.46 4.74
N ALA A 86 42.29 27.16 4.70
CA ALA A 86 41.66 26.22 3.78
C ALA A 86 40.14 26.10 3.99
N LEU A 87 39.67 26.12 5.25
CA LEU A 87 38.23 26.10 5.56
C LEU A 87 37.55 27.39 5.08
N THR A 88 38.21 28.53 5.27
CA THR A 88 37.69 29.84 4.87
C THR A 88 37.54 29.94 3.35
N GLU A 89 38.54 29.48 2.59
CA GLU A 89 38.48 29.40 1.13
C GLU A 89 37.37 28.46 0.65
N LYS A 90 37.19 27.31 1.30
CA LYS A 90 36.08 26.39 1.04
C LYS A 90 34.73 27.09 1.25
N ILE A 91 34.53 27.78 2.37
CA ILE A 91 33.28 28.52 2.66
C ILE A 91 33.02 29.57 1.57
N VAL A 92 34.03 30.38 1.22
CA VAL A 92 33.91 31.40 0.17
C VAL A 92 33.59 30.78 -1.20
N SER A 93 34.13 29.60 -1.51
CA SER A 93 33.82 28.88 -2.75
C SER A 93 32.37 28.35 -2.82
N VAL A 94 31.76 28.10 -1.66
CA VAL A 94 30.39 27.56 -1.53
C VAL A 94 29.33 28.67 -1.64
N LEU A 95 29.61 29.87 -1.14
CA LEU A 95 28.65 30.99 -1.15
C LEU A 95 28.08 31.33 -2.55
N PRO A 96 28.89 31.38 -3.64
CA PRO A 96 28.38 31.57 -5.00
C PRO A 96 27.50 30.40 -5.47
N ARG A 97 27.81 29.16 -5.08
CA ARG A 97 27.01 27.97 -5.44
C ARG A 97 25.63 28.01 -4.79
N MET A 98 25.54 28.53 -3.57
CA MET A 98 24.28 28.78 -2.86
C MET A 98 23.54 30.04 -3.36
N LYS A 99 24.08 30.76 -4.36
CA LYS A 99 23.53 32.02 -4.90
C LYS A 99 23.43 33.13 -3.84
N CYS A 100 24.42 33.24 -2.96
CA CYS A 100 24.52 34.36 -2.03
C CYS A 100 24.74 35.68 -2.82
N PRO A 101 23.97 36.75 -2.56
CA PRO A 101 24.12 38.03 -3.26
C PRO A 101 25.31 38.87 -2.77
N HIS A 102 25.87 38.54 -1.61
CA HIS A 102 26.98 39.26 -0.98
C HIS A 102 28.31 38.56 -1.33
N ARG A 103 29.31 39.35 -1.74
CA ARG A 103 30.67 38.87 -2.02
C ARG A 103 31.49 38.95 -0.74
N LEU A 104 32.24 37.89 -0.46
CA LEU A 104 33.10 37.77 0.70
C LEU A 104 34.41 37.13 0.25
N GLU A 105 35.54 37.72 0.65
CA GLU A 105 36.87 37.22 0.32
C GLU A 105 37.50 36.48 1.51
N PRO A 106 38.39 35.48 1.29
CA PRO A 106 38.94 34.70 2.39
C PRO A 106 39.72 35.54 3.42
N HIS A 107 40.39 36.61 2.97
CA HIS A 107 41.13 37.50 3.86
C HIS A 107 40.21 38.29 4.80
N GLN A 108 38.95 38.54 4.43
CA GLN A 108 38.00 39.30 5.25
C GLN A 108 37.52 38.48 6.45
N ILE A 109 37.33 37.16 6.27
CA ILE A 109 36.98 36.24 7.36
C ILE A 109 38.17 36.04 8.31
N GLN A 110 39.39 35.92 7.77
CA GLN A 110 40.59 35.78 8.58
C GLN A 110 40.95 37.08 9.33
N GLY A 111 40.75 38.22 8.68
CA GLY A 111 40.97 39.55 9.23
C GLY A 111 39.87 40.02 10.19
N LEU A 112 38.88 39.17 10.51
CA LEU A 112 37.78 39.47 11.43
C LEU A 112 36.98 40.73 11.04
N ASP A 113 36.75 40.93 9.75
CA ASP A 113 35.98 42.05 9.23
C ASP A 113 34.46 41.78 9.33
N PHE A 114 33.93 41.92 10.55
CA PHE A 114 32.54 41.64 10.89
C PHE A 114 31.54 42.53 10.14
N ILE A 115 31.93 43.71 9.68
CA ILE A 115 31.09 44.59 8.85
C ILE A 115 30.70 43.90 7.54
N HIS A 116 31.66 43.29 6.85
CA HIS A 116 31.40 42.60 5.59
C HIS A 116 30.91 41.16 5.78
N ILE A 117 31.24 40.52 6.91
CA ILE A 117 30.73 39.19 7.25
C ILE A 117 29.25 39.24 7.66
N PHE A 118 28.81 40.31 8.34
CA PHE A 118 27.45 40.42 8.88
C PHE A 118 26.34 40.19 7.84
N PRO A 119 26.33 40.86 6.66
CA PRO A 119 25.31 40.62 5.63
C PRO A 119 25.27 39.16 5.13
N VAL A 120 26.43 38.51 5.06
CA VAL A 120 26.54 37.11 4.64
C VAL A 120 25.95 36.19 5.70
N VAL A 121 26.27 36.42 6.98
CA VAL A 121 25.71 35.64 8.08
C VAL A 121 24.20 35.86 8.20
N GLN A 122 23.73 37.11 8.07
CA GLN A 122 22.29 37.42 8.09
C GLN A 122 21.55 36.66 6.99
N TRP A 123 22.11 36.62 5.78
CA TRP A 123 21.55 35.87 4.67
C TRP A 123 21.57 34.35 4.91
N LEU A 124 22.69 33.82 5.42
CA LEU A 124 22.84 32.40 5.74
C LEU A 124 21.87 31.95 6.84
N VAL A 125 21.70 32.75 7.89
CA VAL A 125 20.77 32.50 8.99
C VAL A 125 19.33 32.51 8.47
N LYS A 126 18.95 33.52 7.68
CA LYS A 126 17.63 33.58 7.07
C LYS A 126 17.33 32.33 6.23
N ARG A 127 18.29 31.93 5.38
CA ARG A 127 18.16 30.73 4.55
C ARG A 127 18.06 29.45 5.39
N ALA A 128 18.88 29.32 6.43
CA ALA A 128 18.86 28.16 7.31
C ALA A 128 17.52 28.01 8.06
N ILE A 129 16.89 29.13 8.45
CA ILE A 129 15.57 29.13 9.07
C ILE A 129 14.48 28.72 8.06
N GLU A 130 14.49 29.28 6.85
CA GLU A 130 13.56 28.93 5.77
C GLU A 130 13.65 27.43 5.42
N THR A 131 14.86 26.90 5.23
CA THR A 131 15.06 25.47 4.93
C THR A 131 14.65 24.58 6.10
N ARG A 132 14.83 25.03 7.34
CA ARG A 132 14.36 24.29 8.53
C ARG A 132 12.84 24.29 8.66
N GLU A 133 12.17 25.36 8.24
CA GLU A 133 10.70 25.41 8.17
C GLU A 133 10.16 24.46 7.09
N GLU A 134 10.80 24.45 5.90
CA GLU A 134 10.42 23.56 4.79
C GLU A 134 10.69 22.07 5.09
N MET A 135 11.84 21.75 5.67
CA MET A 135 12.28 20.37 5.91
C MET A 135 11.94 19.87 7.33
N GLY A 136 11.43 20.76 8.20
CA GLY A 136 11.20 20.47 9.61
C GLY A 136 10.23 19.32 9.85
N ASP A 137 9.10 19.31 9.13
CA ASP A 137 8.10 18.24 9.22
C ASP A 137 8.64 16.91 8.69
N TYR A 138 9.46 16.95 7.63
CA TYR A 138 10.11 15.76 7.09
C TYR A 138 11.14 15.19 8.07
N ILE A 139 12.03 16.01 8.61
CA ILE A 139 13.02 15.56 9.60
C ILE A 139 12.32 15.05 10.87
N ARG A 140 11.24 15.70 11.31
CA ARG A 140 10.45 15.27 12.46
C ARG A 140 9.78 13.93 12.21
N SER A 141 9.09 13.77 11.09
CA SER A 141 8.44 12.49 10.73
C SER A 141 9.47 11.37 10.52
N TYR A 142 10.61 11.66 9.91
CA TYR A 142 11.73 10.73 9.79
C TYR A 142 12.28 10.33 11.16
N SER A 143 12.49 11.29 12.06
CA SER A 143 12.97 11.03 13.43
C SER A 143 11.97 10.20 14.23
N ILE A 144 10.67 10.51 14.13
CA ILE A 144 9.59 9.72 14.74
C ILE A 144 9.60 8.30 14.18
N SER A 145 9.73 8.14 12.85
CA SER A 145 9.81 6.82 12.22
C SER A 145 11.02 6.01 12.67
N GLN A 146 12.20 6.64 12.78
CA GLN A 146 13.40 5.95 13.28
C GLN A 146 13.27 5.58 14.76
N PHE A 147 12.66 6.45 15.57
CA PHE A 147 12.36 6.16 16.97
C PHE A 147 11.38 4.99 17.11
N GLN A 148 10.24 5.05 16.40
CA GLN A 148 9.19 4.02 16.42
C GLN A 148 9.64 2.63 15.95
N LYS A 149 10.74 2.52 15.19
CA LYS A 149 11.32 1.22 14.84
C LYS A 149 11.93 0.49 16.03
N THR A 150 12.42 1.23 17.02
CA THR A 150 13.23 0.67 18.12
C THR A 150 12.52 0.82 19.46
N HIS A 151 11.65 1.83 19.60
CA HIS A 151 10.96 2.18 20.83
C HIS A 151 9.50 2.53 20.55
N SER A 152 8.56 1.92 21.28
CA SER A 152 7.15 2.29 21.30
C SER A 152 6.86 3.20 22.50
N LEU A 153 5.95 4.15 22.33
CA LEU A 153 5.43 4.95 23.44
C LEU A 153 4.31 4.15 24.13
N PRO A 154 4.11 4.29 25.46
CA PRO A 154 2.99 3.66 26.16
C PRO A 154 1.61 4.03 25.57
N GLU A 155 1.47 5.23 25.02
CA GLU A 155 0.27 5.70 24.33
C GLU A 155 0.00 4.92 23.01
N ASP A 156 1.06 4.49 22.31
CA ASP A 156 0.96 3.71 21.07
C ASP A 156 0.44 2.29 21.38
N ASP A 157 0.92 1.68 22.47
CA ASP A 157 0.48 0.35 22.90
C ASP A 157 -1.00 0.37 23.35
N GLU A 158 -1.43 1.40 24.07
CA GLU A 158 -2.84 1.59 24.41
C GLU A 158 -3.73 1.78 23.16
N PHE A 159 -3.24 2.52 22.16
CA PHE A 159 -3.95 2.73 20.91
C PHE A 159 -4.10 1.41 20.13
N ILE A 160 -3.06 0.58 20.07
CA ILE A 160 -3.11 -0.74 19.42
C ILE A 160 -4.16 -1.63 20.09
N GLN A 161 -4.19 -1.66 21.44
CA GLN A 161 -5.19 -2.43 22.19
C GLN A 161 -6.62 -1.90 21.98
N ARG A 162 -6.82 -0.57 21.95
CA ARG A 162 -8.12 0.03 21.66
C ARG A 162 -8.58 -0.25 20.23
N LYS A 163 -7.66 -0.21 19.26
CA LYS A 163 -7.94 -0.51 17.85
C LYS A 163 -8.44 -1.95 17.67
N GLU A 164 -7.82 -2.93 18.32
CA GLU A 164 -8.25 -4.32 18.21
C GLU A 164 -9.68 -4.52 18.77
N LYS A 165 -9.99 -3.89 19.90
CA LYS A 165 -11.35 -3.90 20.48
C LYS A 165 -12.38 -3.23 19.57
N ALA A 166 -12.03 -2.10 18.97
CA ALA A 166 -12.91 -1.40 18.03
C ALA A 166 -13.19 -2.24 16.76
N VAL A 167 -12.16 -2.91 16.23
CA VAL A 167 -12.31 -3.80 15.06
C VAL A 167 -13.22 -4.98 15.38
N LYS A 168 -13.06 -5.61 16.56
CA LYS A 168 -13.94 -6.71 17.02
C LYS A 168 -15.39 -6.24 17.14
N ALA A 169 -15.63 -5.10 17.79
CA ALA A 169 -16.97 -4.54 17.94
C ALA A 169 -17.65 -4.24 16.59
N VAL A 170 -16.91 -3.67 15.63
CA VAL A 170 -17.44 -3.43 14.27
C VAL A 170 -17.75 -4.74 13.55
N SER A 171 -16.88 -5.75 13.69
CA SER A 171 -17.12 -7.08 13.12
C SER A 171 -18.36 -7.73 13.71
N GLU A 172 -18.52 -7.70 15.05
CA GLU A 172 -19.67 -8.27 15.76
C GLU A 172 -20.98 -7.58 15.35
N ILE A 173 -21.00 -6.25 15.27
CA ILE A 173 -22.16 -5.50 14.77
C ILE A 173 -22.47 -5.91 13.33
N THR A 174 -21.45 -6.03 12.49
CA THR A 174 -21.65 -6.41 11.08
C THR A 174 -22.23 -7.82 10.96
N GLU A 175 -21.78 -8.78 11.78
CA GLU A 175 -22.30 -10.15 11.85
C GLU A 175 -23.76 -10.19 12.32
N VAL A 176 -24.10 -9.46 13.39
CA VAL A 176 -25.45 -9.43 13.98
C VAL A 176 -26.47 -8.81 13.02
N TYR A 177 -26.07 -7.80 12.24
CA TYR A 177 -26.95 -7.13 11.27
C TYR A 177 -26.83 -7.68 9.85
N LYS A 178 -26.24 -8.87 9.64
CA LYS A 178 -26.20 -9.51 8.32
C LYS A 178 -27.62 -9.76 7.79
N PRO A 179 -27.94 -9.35 6.55
CA PRO A 179 -29.24 -9.64 5.95
C PRO A 179 -29.44 -11.14 5.78
N GLN A 180 -30.31 -11.74 6.59
CA GLN A 180 -30.71 -13.14 6.47
C GLN A 180 -31.90 -13.26 5.50
N ARG A 181 -31.79 -14.21 4.55
CA ARG A 181 -32.85 -14.50 3.58
C ARG A 181 -33.91 -15.40 4.24
N LYS A 182 -35.15 -14.92 4.34
CA LYS A 182 -36.30 -15.62 4.96
C LYS A 182 -37.12 -16.45 3.97
N TYR A 183 -37.15 -16.07 2.70
CA TYR A 183 -37.92 -16.75 1.67
C TYR A 183 -37.03 -17.05 0.46
N GLN A 184 -37.27 -18.17 -0.21
CA GLN A 184 -36.56 -18.56 -1.43
C GLN A 184 -37.55 -18.85 -2.56
N ARG A 185 -37.20 -18.42 -3.78
CA ARG A 185 -37.99 -18.75 -4.97
C ARG A 185 -37.90 -20.24 -5.27
N ARG A 186 -39.02 -20.86 -5.60
CA ARG A 186 -39.06 -22.25 -6.08
C ARG A 186 -38.34 -22.36 -7.43
N ALA A 187 -37.52 -23.40 -7.59
CA ALA A 187 -36.88 -23.69 -8.87
C ALA A 187 -37.95 -23.94 -9.94
N GLY A 188 -37.97 -23.11 -11.00
CA GLY A 188 -38.98 -23.14 -12.07
C GLY A 188 -39.93 -21.93 -12.12
N ALA A 189 -39.93 -21.06 -11.11
CA ALA A 189 -40.73 -19.82 -11.09
C ALA A 189 -40.10 -18.64 -11.86
N GLU A 190 -39.12 -18.90 -12.75
CA GLU A 190 -38.44 -17.86 -13.54
C GLU A 190 -39.32 -17.25 -14.65
N LYS A 191 -40.49 -17.86 -14.92
CA LYS A 191 -41.40 -17.46 -16.01
C LYS A 191 -42.48 -16.46 -15.61
N LEU A 192 -42.35 -15.78 -14.46
CA LEU A 192 -43.25 -14.70 -14.10
C LEU A 192 -42.71 -13.35 -14.61
N ILE A 193 -43.46 -12.85 -15.58
CA ILE A 193 -43.30 -11.61 -16.33
C ILE A 193 -43.70 -10.43 -15.42
N ASP A 194 -43.02 -9.28 -15.61
CA ASP A 194 -43.16 -7.96 -14.96
C ASP A 194 -42.04 -7.60 -13.95
N GLU A 195 -41.37 -6.45 -14.16
CA GLU A 195 -40.18 -6.02 -13.39
C GLU A 195 -40.52 -5.76 -11.92
N ASP A 196 -41.70 -5.18 -11.68
CA ASP A 196 -42.18 -4.90 -10.33
C ASP A 196 -42.33 -6.18 -9.51
N SER A 197 -42.79 -7.28 -10.10
CA SER A 197 -42.94 -8.57 -9.40
C SER A 197 -41.58 -9.17 -9.01
N LYS A 198 -40.50 -8.90 -9.77
CA LYS A 198 -39.14 -9.33 -9.41
C LYS A 198 -38.62 -8.53 -8.22
N VAL A 199 -38.84 -7.22 -8.19
CA VAL A 199 -38.44 -6.35 -7.09
C VAL A 199 -39.17 -6.76 -5.81
N HIS A 200 -40.48 -6.97 -5.89
CA HIS A 200 -41.30 -7.42 -4.76
C HIS A 200 -40.83 -8.78 -4.22
N ALA A 201 -40.57 -9.75 -5.10
CA ALA A 201 -40.04 -11.05 -4.67
C ALA A 201 -38.67 -10.94 -3.98
N THR A 202 -37.74 -10.13 -4.51
CA THR A 202 -36.41 -9.94 -3.90
C THR A 202 -36.48 -9.18 -2.57
N LEU A 203 -37.39 -8.22 -2.41
CA LEU A 203 -37.62 -7.58 -1.12
C LEU A 203 -38.22 -8.56 -0.10
N LEU A 204 -39.13 -9.43 -0.58
CA LEU A 204 -39.77 -10.46 0.24
C LEU A 204 -38.77 -11.53 0.69
N GLU A 205 -37.77 -11.88 -0.14
CA GLU A 205 -36.65 -12.77 0.23
C GLU A 205 -35.96 -12.32 1.52
N TYR A 206 -35.87 -11.02 1.80
CA TYR A 206 -35.28 -10.46 3.03
C TYR A 206 -36.34 -9.97 4.04
N GLY A 207 -37.60 -10.37 3.86
CA GLY A 207 -38.70 -10.06 4.77
C GLY A 207 -39.22 -8.62 4.71
N ARG A 208 -38.87 -7.84 3.67
CA ARG A 208 -39.39 -6.49 3.45
C ARG A 208 -40.57 -6.54 2.47
N ARG A 209 -41.72 -6.02 2.90
CA ARG A 209 -42.90 -5.83 2.04
C ARG A 209 -42.91 -4.38 1.56
N TYR A 210 -43.03 -4.16 0.25
CA TYR A 210 -43.31 -2.83 -0.28
C TYR A 210 -44.72 -2.42 0.20
N GLY A 211 -44.89 -1.16 0.62
CA GLY A 211 -46.17 -0.63 1.12
C GLY A 211 -46.34 -0.55 2.66
N PHE A 212 -45.47 -1.17 3.47
CA PHE A 212 -45.51 -1.03 4.94
C PHE A 212 -44.48 -0.01 5.44
N SER A 213 -44.56 1.23 4.95
CA SER A 213 -44.01 2.36 5.71
C SER A 213 -44.99 2.65 6.82
N ARG A 214 -44.53 2.65 8.08
CA ARG A 214 -45.33 3.07 9.24
C ARG A 214 -46.01 4.41 8.90
N GLN A 215 -47.30 4.38 8.59
CA GLN A 215 -48.16 5.55 8.67
C GLN A 215 -48.29 5.89 10.16
N GLY A 216 -47.34 6.68 10.64
CA GLY A 216 -47.54 7.46 11.85
C GLY A 216 -48.73 8.36 11.62
N LYS A 217 -49.79 8.15 12.41
CA LYS A 217 -50.81 9.17 12.62
C LYS A 217 -50.12 10.44 13.08
N THR A 218 -50.09 11.46 12.23
CA THR A 218 -49.86 12.84 12.66
C THR A 218 -50.86 13.73 11.93
N GLU A 219 -51.53 14.51 12.76
CA GLU A 219 -52.63 15.41 12.47
C GLU A 219 -52.19 16.58 11.56
N LYS A 220 -53.16 17.05 10.77
CA LYS A 220 -53.38 18.42 10.23
C LYS A 220 -52.17 19.36 10.08
N ALA A 221 -51.93 19.83 8.84
CA ALA A 221 -52.05 21.26 8.47
C ALA A 221 -51.69 21.50 6.99
N GLU A 222 -52.71 21.91 6.23
CA GLU A 222 -52.79 23.03 5.29
C GLU A 222 -51.56 23.51 4.45
N GLU A 223 -51.85 23.55 3.15
CA GLU A 223 -51.67 24.67 2.21
C GLU A 223 -50.40 24.83 1.33
N LYS A 224 -50.66 24.66 0.02
CA LYS A 224 -50.38 25.59 -1.10
C LYS A 224 -48.94 25.91 -1.51
N LYS A 225 -48.57 25.49 -2.73
CA LYS A 225 -48.63 26.24 -4.02
C LYS A 225 -47.72 25.52 -5.04
N MET A 226 -48.24 25.04 -6.18
CA MET A 226 -48.26 25.72 -7.50
C MET A 226 -46.86 25.66 -8.16
N VAL A 227 -46.63 25.03 -9.32
CA VAL A 227 -47.00 25.49 -10.68
C VAL A 227 -46.77 24.34 -11.71
N LEU A 228 -47.69 24.21 -12.67
CA LEU A 228 -47.77 23.34 -13.87
C LEU A 228 -46.91 23.90 -15.05
N PRO A 229 -47.09 23.52 -16.35
CA PRO A 229 -46.98 22.27 -17.15
C PRO A 229 -45.95 22.51 -18.33
N PRO A 230 -45.96 21.96 -19.59
CA PRO A 230 -46.84 20.98 -20.28
C PRO A 230 -46.17 19.94 -21.23
N GLY A 231 -46.92 18.88 -21.60
CA GLY A 231 -46.69 18.18 -22.88
C GLY A 231 -47.25 16.76 -23.01
N LEU A 232 -48.39 16.63 -23.72
CA LEU A 232 -49.01 15.45 -24.32
C LEU A 232 -49.65 14.36 -23.43
N ALA A 233 -50.93 14.61 -23.13
CA ALA A 233 -51.94 13.56 -22.96
C ALA A 233 -52.66 13.31 -24.30
N SER A 234 -52.68 12.05 -24.74
CA SER A 234 -53.69 11.52 -25.67
C SER A 234 -54.78 10.83 -24.85
N ALA A 235 -56.01 11.02 -25.29
CA ALA A 235 -57.28 10.63 -24.68
C ALA A 235 -57.40 9.14 -24.29
N GLY A 236 -58.17 8.87 -23.22
CA GLY A 236 -58.80 7.56 -23.05
C GLY A 236 -59.26 7.19 -21.63
N LYS A 237 -60.43 7.68 -21.23
CA LYS A 237 -61.39 7.12 -20.26
C LYS A 237 -60.95 6.80 -18.81
N THR A 238 -61.65 7.50 -17.92
CA THR A 238 -61.85 7.25 -16.50
C THR A 238 -62.37 5.85 -16.20
N ASP A 239 -61.63 5.11 -15.37
CA ASP A 239 -62.22 4.22 -14.37
C ASP A 239 -61.51 4.53 -13.04
N ALA A 240 -62.28 5.10 -12.11
CA ALA A 240 -61.82 5.45 -10.78
C ALA A 240 -61.77 4.16 -9.93
N TYR A 241 -60.61 3.51 -9.92
CA TYR A 241 -60.24 2.63 -8.81
C TYR A 241 -59.76 3.51 -7.67
N THR A 242 -60.38 3.39 -6.49
CA THR A 242 -59.89 4.04 -5.26
C THR A 242 -58.49 3.51 -4.94
N GLU A 243 -57.64 4.32 -4.28
CA GLU A 243 -56.31 3.85 -3.82
C GLU A 243 -56.40 2.56 -2.99
N ASP A 244 -57.52 2.36 -2.29
CA ASP A 244 -57.83 1.12 -1.55
C ASP A 244 -58.02 -0.11 -2.47
N ASP A 245 -58.62 0.05 -3.65
CA ASP A 245 -58.81 -1.06 -4.60
C ASP A 245 -57.48 -1.46 -5.26
N LEU A 246 -56.60 -0.50 -5.52
CA LEU A 246 -55.24 -0.75 -6.02
C LEU A 246 -54.36 -1.42 -4.95
N GLN A 247 -54.45 -0.98 -3.68
CA GLN A 247 -53.76 -1.62 -2.56
C GLN A 247 -54.29 -3.04 -2.29
N ALA A 248 -55.60 -3.28 -2.40
CA ALA A 248 -56.18 -4.61 -2.25
C ALA A 248 -55.75 -5.55 -3.40
N ALA A 249 -55.68 -5.05 -4.63
CA ALA A 249 -55.17 -5.81 -5.77
C ALA A 249 -53.67 -6.14 -5.62
N GLU A 250 -52.87 -5.21 -5.11
CA GLU A 250 -51.44 -5.39 -4.83
C GLU A 250 -51.21 -6.35 -3.65
N GLU A 251 -52.02 -6.29 -2.60
CA GLU A 251 -52.03 -7.27 -1.51
C GLU A 251 -52.35 -8.69 -1.98
N LEU A 252 -53.33 -8.83 -2.88
CA LEU A 252 -53.66 -10.12 -3.47
C LEU A 252 -52.49 -10.66 -4.30
N ARG A 253 -51.84 -9.79 -5.09
CA ARG A 253 -50.63 -10.15 -5.86
C ARG A 253 -49.47 -10.59 -4.94
N ILE A 254 -49.26 -9.89 -3.82
CA ILE A 254 -48.26 -10.26 -2.81
C ILE A 254 -48.63 -11.56 -2.08
N LYS A 255 -49.91 -11.82 -1.78
CA LYS A 255 -50.39 -13.08 -1.17
C LYS A 255 -50.21 -14.27 -2.12
N THR A 256 -50.47 -14.10 -3.41
CA THR A 256 -50.19 -15.13 -4.43
C THR A 256 -48.69 -15.39 -4.53
N LEU A 257 -47.86 -14.34 -4.56
CA LEU A 257 -46.41 -14.45 -4.58
C LEU A 257 -45.84 -15.14 -3.31
N MET A 258 -46.40 -14.84 -2.13
CA MET A 258 -46.07 -15.53 -0.87
C MET A 258 -46.40 -17.01 -0.90
N THR A 259 -47.47 -17.40 -1.60
CA THR A 259 -47.90 -18.79 -1.74
C THR A 259 -46.99 -19.56 -2.72
N GLU A 260 -46.40 -18.86 -3.68
CA GLU A 260 -45.43 -19.40 -4.65
C GLU A 260 -43.98 -19.46 -4.11
N MET A 261 -43.68 -18.72 -3.04
CA MET A 261 -42.38 -18.74 -2.36
C MET A 261 -42.32 -19.80 -1.25
N ALA A 262 -41.24 -20.58 -1.20
CA ALA A 262 -41.01 -21.52 -0.10
C ALA A 262 -40.43 -20.77 1.09
N ALA A 263 -41.10 -20.85 2.25
CA ALA A 263 -40.55 -20.37 3.51
C ALA A 263 -39.40 -21.30 3.93
N MET A 264 -38.21 -20.73 4.15
CA MET A 264 -37.13 -21.46 4.79
C MET A 264 -37.50 -21.59 6.27
N GLY A 265 -37.80 -22.82 6.68
CA GLY A 265 -38.13 -23.14 8.06
C GLY A 265 -36.93 -22.97 8.97
N THR A 266 -36.90 -21.87 9.70
CA THR A 266 -36.31 -21.87 11.04
C THR A 266 -37.47 -22.11 12.00
N GLU A 267 -37.59 -23.35 12.48
CA GLU A 267 -38.16 -23.80 13.77
C GLU A 267 -38.32 -25.34 13.69
N GLU A 268 -37.37 -26.06 14.30
CA GLU A 268 -37.44 -27.50 14.53
C GLU A 268 -38.56 -27.80 15.52
N GLY A 269 -39.63 -28.44 15.07
CA GLY A 269 -40.76 -28.74 15.94
C GLY A 269 -41.94 -29.38 15.23
N ARG A 270 -41.73 -30.48 14.50
CA ARG A 270 -42.85 -31.31 14.04
C ARG A 270 -42.48 -32.78 13.94
N LEU A 271 -43.15 -33.56 14.79
CA LEU A 271 -43.07 -35.01 14.94
C LEU A 271 -43.22 -35.75 13.61
N THR A 272 -42.28 -36.64 13.31
CA THR A 272 -42.25 -37.47 12.10
C THR A 272 -43.24 -38.63 12.19
N ALA A 273 -44.05 -38.82 11.14
CA ALA A 273 -45.01 -39.92 10.96
C ALA A 273 -44.43 -41.35 11.03
N SER A 274 -43.11 -41.49 11.20
CA SER A 274 -42.42 -42.77 11.39
C SER A 274 -42.71 -43.42 12.75
N THR A 275 -43.00 -42.65 13.80
CA THR A 275 -43.24 -43.19 15.15
C THR A 275 -44.65 -43.76 15.33
N VAL A 276 -45.58 -43.44 14.42
CA VAL A 276 -46.96 -43.98 14.44
C VAL A 276 -47.04 -45.33 13.70
N GLY A 277 -46.04 -45.68 12.87
CA GLY A 277 -45.99 -46.97 12.16
C GLY A 277 -45.51 -48.15 13.01
N GLN A 278 -44.68 -47.93 14.03
CA GLN A 278 -44.11 -49.01 14.86
C GLN A 278 -45.08 -49.56 15.92
N ILE A 279 -46.13 -48.83 16.29
CA ILE A 279 -47.09 -49.26 17.33
C ILE A 279 -48.21 -50.14 16.75
N VAL A 280 -48.51 -50.05 15.45
CA VAL A 280 -49.57 -50.83 14.79
C VAL A 280 -49.07 -52.20 14.29
N GLY A 281 -47.75 -52.43 14.21
CA GLY A 281 -47.16 -53.68 13.74
C GLY A 281 -47.15 -54.83 14.77
N LEU A 282 -47.09 -54.52 16.06
CA LEU A 282 -46.85 -55.50 17.13
C LEU A 282 -48.08 -56.34 17.55
N GLN A 283 -49.26 -56.12 16.98
CA GLN A 283 -50.48 -56.89 17.30
C GLN A 283 -51.01 -57.75 16.13
N SER A 284 -50.23 -57.91 15.05
CA SER A 284 -50.67 -58.65 13.86
C SER A 284 -50.31 -60.14 13.86
N ASP A 285 -49.34 -60.57 14.68
CA ASP A 285 -48.89 -61.97 14.75
C ASP A 285 -49.65 -62.81 15.79
N GLU A 286 -50.15 -62.20 16.87
CA GLU A 286 -50.97 -62.89 17.89
C GLU A 286 -52.37 -63.25 17.37
N ILE A 287 -52.90 -62.51 16.38
CA ILE A 287 -54.20 -62.78 15.75
C ILE A 287 -54.14 -64.01 14.82
N LYS A 288 -52.97 -64.33 14.23
CA LYS A 288 -52.81 -65.50 13.34
C LYS A 288 -52.79 -66.83 14.11
N GLN A 289 -52.23 -66.86 15.31
CA GLN A 289 -52.16 -68.07 16.15
C GLN A 289 -53.53 -68.47 16.73
N ILE A 290 -54.37 -67.48 17.09
CA ILE A 290 -55.72 -67.74 17.64
C ILE A 290 -56.68 -68.26 16.55
N VAL A 291 -56.50 -67.85 15.29
CA VAL A 291 -57.30 -68.34 14.16
C VAL A 291 -56.99 -69.80 13.81
N SER A 292 -55.74 -70.26 13.96
CA SER A 292 -55.37 -71.67 13.75
C SER A 292 -55.90 -72.59 14.87
N GLU A 293 -55.85 -72.17 16.13
CA GLU A 293 -56.33 -72.98 17.25
C GLU A 293 -57.87 -73.08 17.31
N TYR A 294 -58.60 -72.13 16.71
CA TYR A 294 -60.06 -72.20 16.59
C TYR A 294 -60.52 -73.17 15.47
N ALA A 295 -59.72 -73.35 14.43
CA ALA A 295 -60.00 -74.26 13.31
C ALA A 295 -59.80 -75.74 13.68
N GLU A 296 -58.78 -76.06 14.49
CA GLU A 296 -58.52 -77.42 14.96
C GLU A 296 -59.57 -77.91 15.98
N LYS A 297 -60.06 -77.02 16.85
CA LYS A 297 -61.13 -77.36 17.82
C LYS A 297 -62.52 -77.52 17.20
N GLN A 298 -62.78 -76.93 16.03
CA GLN A 298 -64.03 -77.19 15.27
C GLN A 298 -64.03 -78.57 14.59
N SER A 299 -62.84 -79.10 14.25
CA SER A 299 -62.68 -80.43 13.62
C SER A 299 -62.95 -81.57 14.61
N GLU A 300 -62.59 -81.40 15.89
CA GLU A 300 -62.73 -82.45 16.92
C GLU A 300 -64.18 -82.60 17.43
N LEU A 301 -65.04 -81.60 17.26
CA LEU A 301 -66.45 -81.63 17.69
C LEU A 301 -67.43 -82.23 16.66
N SER A 302 -66.96 -82.56 15.45
CA SER A 302 -67.81 -83.07 14.35
C SER A 302 -67.74 -84.59 14.14
N ALA A 303 -66.99 -85.31 14.98
CA ALA A 303 -66.71 -86.75 14.81
C ALA A 303 -67.44 -87.68 15.81
N GLU A 304 -68.30 -87.17 16.69
CA GLU A 304 -69.07 -88.00 17.63
C GLU A 304 -70.57 -87.76 17.51
N GLU A 305 -71.26 -88.78 16.97
CA GLU A 305 -72.71 -89.09 16.92
C GLU A 305 -73.11 -89.40 15.47
N ARG A 306 -73.66 -90.56 15.06
CA ARG A 306 -74.26 -91.73 15.70
C ARG A 306 -74.49 -92.81 14.58
N PRO A 307 -75.09 -93.98 14.85
CA PRO A 307 -74.72 -95.28 14.26
C PRO A 307 -75.65 -95.74 13.13
N GLU A 308 -75.26 -96.78 12.37
CA GLU A 308 -75.99 -98.06 12.28
C GLU A 308 -75.40 -99.07 11.28
N ARG A 309 -75.23 -100.31 11.78
CA ARG A 309 -75.31 -101.64 11.14
C ARG A 309 -74.64 -101.90 9.78
N LEU A 310 -73.58 -102.74 9.82
CA LEU A 310 -73.53 -104.08 9.19
C LEU A 310 -72.16 -104.77 9.42
N GLY A 311 -72.18 -106.03 9.90
CA GLY A 311 -71.09 -107.02 9.78
C GLY A 311 -70.05 -107.14 10.93
N ALA A 312 -70.36 -107.90 11.98
CA ALA A 312 -69.46 -108.19 13.12
C ALA A 312 -68.06 -108.74 12.72
N ALA A 313 -67.94 -109.42 11.58
CA ALA A 313 -66.67 -109.97 11.10
C ALA A 313 -65.68 -108.91 10.58
N GLN A 314 -66.17 -107.80 10.04
CA GLN A 314 -65.32 -106.73 9.50
C GLN A 314 -64.88 -105.74 10.60
N GLN A 315 -65.74 -105.54 11.63
CA GLN A 315 -65.36 -104.89 12.88
C GLN A 315 -64.32 -105.73 13.66
N HIS A 316 -64.43 -107.06 13.66
CA HIS A 316 -63.42 -107.93 14.25
C HIS A 316 -62.09 -107.89 13.48
N ARG A 317 -62.08 -107.94 12.14
CA ARG A 317 -60.84 -107.76 11.36
C ARG A 317 -60.19 -106.39 11.58
N ARG A 318 -60.96 -105.31 11.70
CA ARG A 318 -60.44 -103.98 12.04
C ARG A 318 -59.93 -103.91 13.48
N LYS A 319 -60.60 -104.55 14.45
CA LYS A 319 -60.12 -104.68 15.84
C LYS A 319 -58.85 -105.53 15.93
N VAL A 320 -58.78 -106.66 15.22
CA VAL A 320 -57.57 -107.51 15.18
C VAL A 320 -56.43 -106.80 14.46
N ALA A 321 -56.69 -106.05 13.38
CA ALA A 321 -55.65 -105.24 12.72
C ALA A 321 -55.18 -104.08 13.60
N SER A 322 -56.09 -103.43 14.33
CA SER A 322 -55.76 -102.41 15.33
C SER A 322 -54.96 -102.99 16.50
N LEU A 323 -55.39 -104.13 17.04
CA LEU A 323 -54.70 -104.84 18.13
C LEU A 323 -53.34 -105.37 17.67
N ASN A 324 -53.21 -105.93 16.46
CA ASN A 324 -51.92 -106.34 15.91
C ASN A 324 -51.00 -105.14 15.68
N LYS A 325 -51.54 -103.98 15.26
CA LYS A 325 -50.76 -102.74 15.15
C LYS A 325 -50.33 -102.23 16.53
N GLN A 326 -51.17 -102.37 17.55
CA GLN A 326 -50.82 -102.08 18.95
C GLN A 326 -49.79 -103.06 19.50
N ILE A 327 -49.88 -104.36 19.18
CA ILE A 327 -48.87 -105.37 19.56
C ILE A 327 -47.55 -105.06 18.86
N LEU A 328 -47.57 -104.68 17.58
CA LEU A 328 -46.36 -104.28 16.84
C LEU A 328 -45.75 -103.00 17.44
N GLN A 329 -46.56 -102.03 17.83
CA GLN A 329 -46.10 -100.84 18.54
C GLN A 329 -45.53 -101.19 19.93
N LYS A 330 -46.16 -102.10 20.67
CA LYS A 330 -45.72 -102.51 22.01
C LYS A 330 -44.47 -103.37 21.99
N THR A 331 -44.31 -104.23 20.99
CA THR A 331 -43.07 -105.00 20.77
C THR A 331 -41.93 -104.09 20.34
N LYS A 332 -42.18 -103.11 19.47
CA LYS A 332 -41.19 -102.09 19.14
C LYS A 332 -40.81 -101.22 20.34
N GLN A 333 -41.77 -100.87 21.20
CA GLN A 333 -41.49 -100.20 22.48
C GLN A 333 -40.67 -101.09 23.43
N LEU A 334 -40.89 -102.40 23.44
CA LEU A 334 -40.09 -103.35 24.24
C LEU A 334 -38.66 -103.49 23.70
N GLU A 335 -38.47 -103.54 22.39
CA GLU A 335 -37.14 -103.54 21.77
C GLU A 335 -36.39 -102.22 22.04
N GLU A 336 -37.07 -101.07 21.91
CA GLU A 336 -36.52 -99.76 22.26
C GLU A 336 -36.17 -99.67 23.76
N LEU A 337 -36.97 -100.25 24.64
CA LEU A 337 -36.68 -100.31 26.07
C LEU A 337 -35.53 -101.27 26.39
N GLN A 338 -35.44 -102.41 25.71
CA GLN A 338 -34.31 -103.34 25.86
C GLN A 338 -33.00 -102.71 25.38
N ALA A 339 -33.02 -101.98 24.25
CA ALA A 339 -31.88 -101.21 23.76
C ALA A 339 -31.47 -100.14 24.79
N LYS A 340 -32.43 -99.37 25.34
CA LYS A 340 -32.15 -98.39 26.40
C LYS A 340 -31.60 -99.03 27.68
N CYS A 341 -32.09 -100.20 28.09
CA CYS A 341 -31.55 -100.92 29.23
C CYS A 341 -30.12 -101.38 28.97
N ALA A 342 -29.80 -101.89 27.77
CA ALA A 342 -28.45 -102.28 27.40
C ALA A 342 -27.50 -101.07 27.34
N ASP A 343 -27.94 -99.94 26.79
CA ASP A 343 -27.17 -98.69 26.76
C ASP A 343 -26.93 -98.14 28.18
N LEU A 344 -27.94 -98.21 29.05
CA LEU A 344 -27.81 -97.82 30.46
C LEU A 344 -26.90 -98.77 31.25
N GLU A 345 -26.94 -100.08 30.99
CA GLU A 345 -26.03 -101.04 31.61
C GLU A 345 -24.57 -100.82 31.14
N ALA A 346 -24.37 -100.53 29.85
CA ALA A 346 -23.08 -100.15 29.31
C ALA A 346 -22.56 -98.86 29.98
N GLY A 347 -23.39 -97.81 30.06
CA GLY A 347 -23.08 -96.56 30.74
C GLY A 347 -22.82 -96.73 32.25
N CYS A 348 -23.56 -97.60 32.94
CA CYS A 348 -23.28 -97.96 34.33
C CYS A 348 -21.97 -98.72 34.47
N SER A 349 -21.57 -99.54 33.49
CA SER A 349 -20.28 -100.24 33.50
C SER A 349 -19.11 -99.26 33.28
N GLU A 350 -19.27 -98.29 32.39
CA GLU A 350 -18.29 -97.24 32.12
C GLU A 350 -18.15 -96.28 33.30
N ALA A 351 -19.27 -95.82 33.88
CA ALA A 351 -19.27 -95.00 35.09
C ALA A 351 -18.62 -95.72 36.28
N LYS A 352 -18.75 -97.05 36.39
CA LYS A 352 -18.03 -97.84 37.40
C LYS A 352 -16.52 -97.88 37.13
N LYS A 353 -16.10 -98.00 35.87
CA LYS A 353 -14.68 -97.92 35.48
C LYS A 353 -14.08 -96.55 35.81
N THR A 354 -14.74 -95.46 35.41
CA THR A 354 -14.27 -94.10 35.74
C THR A 354 -14.26 -93.85 37.24
N LEU A 355 -15.25 -94.36 38.00
CA LEU A 355 -15.24 -94.29 39.46
C LEU A 355 -14.03 -95.04 40.05
N THR A 356 -13.70 -96.23 39.53
CA THR A 356 -12.51 -96.97 40.01
C THR A 356 -11.21 -96.27 39.64
N GLU A 357 -11.13 -95.64 38.47
CA GLU A 357 -9.96 -94.85 38.05
C GLU A 357 -9.78 -93.60 38.93
N VAL A 358 -10.87 -92.87 39.19
CA VAL A 358 -10.85 -91.70 40.09
C VAL A 358 -10.49 -92.11 41.51
N LYS A 359 -10.99 -93.24 42.03
CA LYS A 359 -10.59 -93.77 43.35
C LYS A 359 -9.12 -94.15 43.39
N ASN A 360 -8.62 -94.85 42.37
CA ASN A 360 -7.19 -95.19 42.29
C ASN A 360 -6.32 -93.94 42.18
N TYR A 361 -6.80 -92.89 41.51
CA TYR A 361 -6.10 -91.61 41.41
C TYR A 361 -6.17 -90.82 42.72
N SER A 362 -7.31 -90.82 43.43
CA SER A 362 -7.42 -90.20 44.74
C SER A 362 -6.53 -90.90 45.76
N GLU A 363 -6.47 -92.23 45.77
CA GLU A 363 -5.56 -92.98 46.64
C GLU A 363 -4.07 -92.72 46.34
N LYS A 364 -3.73 -92.45 45.06
CA LYS A 364 -2.38 -92.02 44.69
C LYS A 364 -2.10 -90.61 45.20
N LEU A 365 -3.04 -89.68 45.01
CA LEU A 365 -2.97 -88.33 45.53
C LEU A 365 -2.86 -88.32 47.06
N ASP A 366 -3.60 -89.15 47.78
CA ASP A 366 -3.53 -89.25 49.24
C ASP A 366 -2.17 -89.79 49.70
N LYS A 367 -1.58 -90.72 48.95
CA LYS A 367 -0.20 -91.19 49.21
C LYS A 367 0.84 -90.12 48.93
N GLU A 368 0.67 -89.33 47.87
CA GLU A 368 1.55 -88.19 47.56
C GLU A 368 1.38 -87.04 48.57
N LEU A 369 0.14 -86.75 48.98
CA LEU A 369 -0.17 -85.75 50.01
C LEU A 369 0.40 -86.17 51.37
N SER A 370 0.25 -87.43 51.78
CA SER A 370 0.88 -87.92 53.02
C SER A 370 2.41 -87.92 52.93
N ALA A 371 3.00 -88.22 51.76
CA ALA A 371 4.44 -88.07 51.56
C ALA A 371 4.90 -86.61 51.65
N LEU A 372 4.13 -85.67 51.08
CA LEU A 372 4.39 -84.24 51.16
C LEU A 372 4.17 -83.69 52.58
N GLU A 373 3.20 -84.20 53.32
CA GLU A 373 2.91 -83.81 54.71
C GLU A 373 4.04 -84.24 55.65
N ILE A 374 4.67 -85.40 55.41
CA ILE A 374 5.91 -85.81 56.09
C ILE A 374 7.05 -84.83 55.77
N VAL A 375 7.18 -84.38 54.52
CA VAL A 375 8.21 -83.39 54.13
C VAL A 375 7.91 -82.01 54.71
N GLU A 376 6.64 -81.59 54.79
CA GLU A 376 6.22 -80.35 55.45
C GLU A 376 6.49 -80.39 56.97
N SER A 377 6.34 -81.54 57.62
CA SER A 377 6.66 -81.71 59.03
C SER A 377 8.17 -81.64 59.36
N GLN A 378 9.02 -81.90 58.36
CA GLN A 378 10.49 -81.85 58.46
C GLN A 378 11.08 -80.48 58.08
N ALA A 379 10.29 -79.59 57.47
CA ALA A 379 10.72 -78.28 57.02
C ALA A 379 10.42 -77.18 58.07
N ASP A 380 11.24 -76.13 58.10
CA ASP A 380 11.04 -74.98 59.00
C ASP A 380 9.69 -74.29 58.72
N SER A 381 8.73 -74.43 59.64
CA SER A 381 7.37 -73.87 59.55
C SER A 381 7.34 -72.38 59.21
N ASN A 382 8.32 -71.60 59.71
CA ASN A 382 8.43 -70.16 59.47
C ASN A 382 8.88 -69.83 58.02
N VAL A 383 9.69 -70.68 57.40
CA VAL A 383 10.11 -70.53 56.00
C VAL A 383 8.95 -70.92 55.07
N LEU A 384 8.21 -71.98 55.40
CA LEU A 384 7.01 -72.39 54.67
C LEU A 384 5.90 -71.33 54.66
N GLN A 385 5.65 -70.66 55.80
CA GLN A 385 4.69 -69.55 55.86
C GLN A 385 5.10 -68.37 54.97
N LYS A 386 6.40 -68.03 54.94
CA LYS A 386 6.92 -66.98 54.04
C LYS A 386 6.79 -67.37 52.57
N LEU A 387 7.10 -68.62 52.22
CA LEU A 387 6.92 -69.12 50.85
C LEU A 387 5.45 -69.13 50.42
N ARG A 388 4.53 -69.56 51.29
CA ARG A 388 3.08 -69.50 51.01
C ARG A 388 2.59 -68.06 50.82
N ALA A 389 3.06 -67.13 51.64
CA ALA A 389 2.75 -65.71 51.48
C ALA A 389 3.31 -65.13 50.16
N LEU A 390 4.54 -65.49 49.78
CA LEU A 390 5.15 -65.06 48.52
C LEU A 390 4.45 -65.66 47.30
N VAL A 391 4.02 -66.93 47.35
CA VAL A 391 3.25 -67.57 46.27
C VAL A 391 1.87 -66.94 46.15
N ALA A 392 1.16 -66.71 47.26
CA ALA A 392 -0.12 -66.00 47.25
C ALA A 392 0.02 -64.59 46.68
N MET A 393 1.11 -63.87 47.03
CA MET A 393 1.41 -62.57 46.46
C MET A 393 1.74 -62.65 44.96
N ASN A 394 2.46 -63.68 44.52
CA ASN A 394 2.80 -63.87 43.10
C ASN A 394 1.55 -64.17 42.26
N GLU A 395 0.65 -65.04 42.74
CA GLU A 395 -0.61 -65.33 42.07
C GLU A 395 -1.54 -64.10 42.04
N ASN A 396 -1.56 -63.31 43.12
CA ASN A 396 -2.30 -62.05 43.12
C ASN A 396 -1.72 -61.04 42.12
N LEU A 397 -0.38 -60.93 42.03
CA LEU A 397 0.28 -60.07 41.04
C LEU A 397 0.01 -60.54 39.60
N LYS A 398 -0.03 -61.85 39.34
CA LYS A 398 -0.44 -62.39 38.03
C LYS A 398 -1.88 -62.06 37.68
N SER A 399 -2.81 -62.17 38.63
CA SER A 399 -4.21 -61.78 38.43
C SER A 399 -4.31 -60.30 38.07
N GLN A 400 -3.63 -59.44 38.85
CA GLN A 400 -3.60 -58.00 38.60
C GLN A 400 -2.97 -57.64 37.25
N GLU A 401 -1.91 -58.34 36.83
CA GLU A 401 -1.31 -58.15 35.50
C GLU A 401 -2.28 -58.57 34.38
N GLN A 402 -2.99 -59.68 34.55
CA GLN A 402 -3.96 -60.15 33.58
C GLN A 402 -5.15 -59.19 33.44
N GLU A 403 -5.68 -58.70 34.56
CA GLU A 403 -6.74 -57.68 34.61
C GLU A 403 -6.27 -56.36 33.98
N PHE A 404 -5.05 -55.91 34.30
CA PHE A 404 -4.49 -54.69 33.72
C PHE A 404 -4.29 -54.82 32.20
N ARG A 405 -3.79 -55.96 31.72
CA ARG A 405 -3.68 -56.24 30.28
C ARG A 405 -5.03 -56.34 29.59
N ALA A 406 -6.07 -56.82 30.26
CA ALA A 406 -7.44 -56.81 29.74
C ALA A 406 -7.96 -55.37 29.63
N HIS A 407 -7.83 -54.58 30.69
CA HIS A 407 -8.21 -53.18 30.72
C HIS A 407 -7.48 -52.34 29.66
N CYS A 408 -6.17 -52.51 29.48
CA CYS A 408 -5.42 -51.82 28.43
C CYS A 408 -5.88 -52.22 27.01
N ARG A 409 -6.31 -53.47 26.80
CA ARG A 409 -6.85 -53.91 25.50
C ARG A 409 -8.22 -53.30 25.23
N GLU A 410 -9.08 -53.22 26.24
CA GLU A 410 -10.38 -52.55 26.13
C GLU A 410 -10.24 -51.05 25.86
N GLU A 411 -9.36 -50.36 26.59
CA GLU A 411 -9.08 -48.93 26.35
C GLU A 411 -8.46 -48.69 24.97
N MET A 412 -7.56 -49.56 24.51
CA MET A 412 -7.03 -49.51 23.15
C MET A 412 -8.13 -49.68 22.09
N ALA A 413 -9.04 -50.65 22.28
CA ALA A 413 -10.16 -50.86 21.38
C ALA A 413 -11.11 -49.65 21.37
N ARG A 414 -11.40 -49.08 22.55
CA ARG A 414 -12.23 -47.87 22.68
C ARG A 414 -11.58 -46.68 21.97
N LEU A 415 -10.29 -46.45 22.17
CA LEU A 415 -9.56 -45.37 21.51
C LEU A 415 -9.48 -45.57 20.00
N GLN A 416 -9.28 -46.80 19.53
CA GLN A 416 -9.32 -47.12 18.10
C GLN A 416 -10.71 -46.83 17.50
N GLN A 417 -11.77 -47.24 18.19
CA GLN A 417 -13.15 -46.95 17.76
C GLN A 417 -13.45 -45.44 17.75
N ASN A 418 -12.96 -44.69 18.74
CA ASN A 418 -13.07 -43.23 18.76
C ASN A 418 -12.29 -42.58 17.61
N ILE A 419 -11.08 -43.07 17.30
CA ILE A 419 -10.29 -42.59 16.16
C ILE A 419 -10.99 -42.89 14.84
N GLU A 420 -11.62 -44.07 14.69
CA GLU A 420 -12.40 -44.42 13.51
C GLU A 420 -13.67 -43.57 13.40
N GLY A 421 -14.36 -43.30 14.50
CA GLY A 421 -15.50 -42.36 14.56
C GLY A 421 -15.09 -40.95 14.13
N LEU A 422 -14.02 -40.40 14.70
CA LEU A 422 -13.49 -39.08 14.33
C LEU A 422 -13.01 -39.01 12.88
N LYS A 423 -12.47 -40.11 12.32
CA LYS A 423 -12.11 -40.20 10.91
C LYS A 423 -13.32 -40.25 9.99
N ALA A 424 -14.40 -40.90 10.42
CA ALA A 424 -15.67 -40.92 9.69
C ALA A 424 -16.32 -39.53 9.71
N GLU A 425 -16.38 -38.86 10.85
CA GLU A 425 -16.85 -37.47 10.98
C GLU A 425 -16.01 -36.50 10.12
N ALA A 426 -14.69 -36.64 10.12
CA ALA A 426 -13.81 -35.85 9.26
C ALA A 426 -13.99 -36.15 7.75
N SER A 427 -14.49 -37.34 7.40
CA SER A 427 -14.82 -37.70 6.02
C SER A 427 -16.22 -37.23 5.60
N GLU A 428 -17.15 -37.08 6.54
CA GLU A 428 -18.47 -36.49 6.31
C GLU A 428 -18.44 -34.95 6.22
N ASN A 429 -17.35 -34.30 6.64
CA ASN A 429 -17.03 -32.89 6.33
C ASN A 429 -16.69 -32.64 4.84
N GLU A 430 -17.38 -33.29 3.90
CA GLU A 430 -17.42 -32.89 2.49
C GLU A 430 -17.99 -31.46 2.33
N GLU A 431 -18.84 -31.02 3.26
CA GLU A 431 -19.40 -29.66 3.32
C GLU A 431 -18.36 -28.56 3.60
N GLU A 432 -17.19 -28.86 4.17
CA GLU A 432 -16.09 -27.87 4.32
C GLU A 432 -15.23 -27.73 3.04
N LYS A 433 -15.25 -28.73 2.15
CA LYS A 433 -14.50 -28.67 0.87
C LYS A 433 -15.20 -27.80 -0.17
N GLU A 434 -16.52 -27.74 -0.17
CA GLU A 434 -17.34 -26.86 -1.02
C GLU A 434 -17.01 -25.35 -0.82
N PRO A 435 -17.06 -24.77 0.40
CA PRO A 435 -16.71 -23.38 0.65
C PRO A 435 -15.22 -23.12 0.42
N ALA A 436 -14.33 -24.06 0.73
CA ALA A 436 -12.91 -23.93 0.40
C ALA A 436 -12.66 -23.83 -1.12
N LYS A 437 -13.36 -24.63 -1.94
CA LYS A 437 -13.31 -24.53 -3.40
C LYS A 437 -13.89 -23.21 -3.92
N ILE A 438 -14.99 -22.72 -3.32
CA ILE A 438 -15.59 -21.43 -3.68
C ILE A 438 -14.63 -20.27 -3.34
N ILE A 439 -13.99 -20.30 -2.17
CA ILE A 439 -12.97 -19.34 -1.75
C ILE A 439 -11.78 -19.36 -2.72
N ASP A 440 -11.34 -20.55 -3.15
CA ASP A 440 -10.20 -20.68 -4.06
C ASP A 440 -10.54 -20.20 -5.49
N GLN A 441 -11.80 -20.37 -5.92
CA GLN A 441 -12.31 -19.78 -7.16
C GLN A 441 -12.41 -18.25 -7.06
N GLN A 442 -12.94 -17.71 -5.96
CA GLN A 442 -12.99 -16.28 -5.71
C GLN A 442 -11.58 -15.67 -5.70
N TYR A 443 -10.64 -16.31 -5.01
CA TYR A 443 -9.24 -15.90 -4.98
C TYR A 443 -8.62 -15.86 -6.39
N LYS A 444 -8.87 -16.86 -7.23
CA LYS A 444 -8.41 -16.87 -8.63
C LYS A 444 -9.01 -15.72 -9.44
N THR A 445 -10.32 -15.47 -9.32
CA THR A 445 -10.97 -14.37 -10.05
C THR A 445 -10.47 -12.99 -9.59
N GLU A 446 -10.24 -12.80 -8.28
CA GLU A 446 -9.67 -11.55 -7.74
C GLU A 446 -8.21 -11.38 -8.15
N ARG A 447 -7.42 -12.46 -8.21
CA ARG A 447 -6.05 -12.43 -8.71
C ARG A 447 -6.00 -12.01 -10.19
N GLU A 448 -6.91 -12.52 -11.02
CA GLU A 448 -7.03 -12.11 -12.41
C GLU A 448 -7.49 -10.66 -12.56
N ARG A 449 -8.44 -10.21 -11.73
CA ARG A 449 -8.85 -8.78 -11.68
C ARG A 449 -7.68 -7.89 -11.31
N LEU A 450 -6.90 -8.26 -10.29
CA LEU A 450 -5.70 -7.54 -9.89
C LEU A 450 -4.67 -7.48 -11.02
N GLN A 451 -4.48 -8.58 -11.76
CA GLN A 451 -3.57 -8.60 -12.90
C GLN A 451 -4.05 -7.67 -14.03
N LYS A 452 -5.35 -7.63 -14.34
CA LYS A 452 -5.95 -6.69 -15.30
C LYS A 452 -5.75 -5.23 -14.85
N ILE A 453 -5.98 -4.93 -13.58
CA ILE A 453 -5.77 -3.58 -13.02
C ILE A 453 -4.30 -3.18 -13.09
N ARG A 454 -3.36 -4.08 -12.79
CA ARG A 454 -1.92 -3.83 -12.94
C ARG A 454 -1.52 -3.52 -14.38
N LEU A 455 -2.11 -4.22 -15.35
CA LEU A 455 -1.88 -3.92 -16.77
C LEU A 455 -2.42 -2.54 -17.17
N LEU A 456 -3.60 -2.16 -16.68
CA LEU A 456 -4.16 -0.83 -16.91
C LEU A 456 -3.30 0.27 -16.27
N LEU A 457 -2.82 0.05 -15.04
CA LEU A 457 -1.90 0.96 -14.36
C LEU A 457 -0.59 1.11 -15.16
N ALA A 458 -0.01 0.00 -15.63
CA ALA A 458 1.19 0.04 -16.46
C ALA A 458 0.98 0.82 -17.76
N ARG A 459 -0.19 0.68 -18.39
CA ARG A 459 -0.58 1.47 -19.57
C ARG A 459 -0.68 2.96 -19.25
N ARG A 460 -1.36 3.34 -18.16
CA ARG A 460 -1.46 4.73 -17.72
C ARG A 460 -0.10 5.32 -17.35
N ASN A 461 0.77 4.57 -16.68
CA ASN A 461 2.13 5.02 -16.37
C ASN A 461 2.97 5.27 -17.64
N ARG A 462 2.82 4.43 -18.67
CA ARG A 462 3.46 4.69 -19.98
C ARG A 462 2.91 5.95 -20.64
N GLU A 463 1.59 6.15 -20.62
CA GLU A 463 0.95 7.37 -21.14
C GLU A 463 1.44 8.62 -20.41
N ILE A 464 1.54 8.58 -19.07
CA ILE A 464 2.09 9.67 -18.25
C ILE A 464 3.54 9.95 -18.62
N ALA A 465 4.38 8.92 -18.77
CA ALA A 465 5.78 9.10 -19.16
C ALA A 465 5.92 9.71 -20.56
N ILE A 466 5.06 9.34 -21.51
CA ILE A 466 5.03 9.96 -22.84
C ILE A 466 4.62 11.43 -22.74
N LEU A 467 3.60 11.74 -21.93
CA LEU A 467 3.16 13.12 -21.72
C LEU A 467 4.23 13.97 -21.04
N GLN A 468 4.95 13.44 -20.05
CA GLN A 468 6.09 14.13 -19.43
C GLN A 468 7.17 14.45 -20.45
N ARG A 469 7.57 13.48 -21.29
CA ARG A 469 8.53 13.76 -22.37
C ARG A 469 8.05 14.84 -23.34
N LYS A 470 6.77 14.82 -23.71
CA LYS A 470 6.18 15.87 -24.57
C LYS A 470 6.15 17.24 -23.89
N ILE A 471 6.01 17.29 -22.57
CA ILE A 471 6.09 18.53 -21.80
C ILE A 471 7.54 19.02 -21.74
N ASP A 472 8.50 18.13 -21.55
CA ASP A 472 9.93 18.46 -21.52
C ASP A 472 10.45 18.90 -22.89
N GLU A 473 9.85 18.42 -24.00
CA GLU A 473 10.13 18.90 -25.36
C GLU A 473 9.72 20.37 -25.58
N VAL A 474 8.81 20.91 -24.77
CA VAL A 474 8.39 22.30 -24.86
C VAL A 474 9.34 23.16 -24.02
N PRO A 475 10.12 24.07 -24.62
CA PRO A 475 11.04 24.90 -23.87
C PRO A 475 10.32 25.70 -22.80
N SER A 476 10.83 25.62 -21.58
CA SER A 476 10.36 26.39 -20.45
C SER A 476 10.51 27.88 -20.69
N ARG A 477 9.75 28.70 -19.96
CA ARG A 477 9.88 30.16 -20.00
C ARG A 477 11.31 30.63 -19.70
N ALA A 478 12.04 29.90 -18.86
CA ALA A 478 13.44 30.17 -18.56
C ALA A 478 14.35 29.92 -19.77
N GLU A 479 14.19 28.78 -20.45
CA GLU A 479 14.95 28.43 -21.66
C GLU A 479 14.64 29.39 -22.81
N LEU A 480 13.36 29.74 -23.03
CA LEU A 480 12.98 30.76 -24.00
C LEU A 480 13.65 32.12 -23.71
N THR A 481 13.74 32.50 -22.44
CA THR A 481 14.44 33.72 -22.03
C THR A 481 15.94 33.62 -22.29
N GLN A 482 16.54 32.45 -22.07
CA GLN A 482 17.96 32.22 -22.40
C GLN A 482 18.20 32.30 -23.91
N TYR A 483 17.37 31.64 -24.73
CA TYR A 483 17.45 31.74 -26.19
C TYR A 483 17.29 33.18 -26.66
N GLN A 484 16.34 33.93 -26.11
CA GLN A 484 16.17 35.35 -26.44
C GLN A 484 17.43 36.16 -26.13
N LYS A 485 18.04 35.98 -24.96
CA LYS A 485 19.30 36.64 -24.61
C LYS A 485 20.42 36.23 -25.57
N ARG A 486 20.51 34.94 -25.90
CA ARG A 486 21.52 34.43 -26.82
C ARG A 486 21.37 34.98 -28.24
N PHE A 487 20.13 35.16 -28.71
CA PHE A 487 19.87 35.83 -29.98
C PHE A 487 20.30 37.29 -29.95
N ILE A 488 20.01 38.02 -28.86
CA ILE A 488 20.44 39.42 -28.71
C ILE A 488 21.97 39.52 -28.72
N GLU A 489 22.67 38.63 -28.01
CA GLU A 489 24.13 38.54 -28.03
C GLU A 489 24.65 38.26 -29.44
N LEU A 490 24.05 37.29 -30.15
CA LEU A 490 24.43 36.95 -31.52
C LEU A 490 24.21 38.12 -32.48
N TYR A 491 23.07 38.81 -32.40
CA TYR A 491 22.81 40.03 -33.17
C TYR A 491 23.82 41.13 -32.84
N GLY A 492 24.21 41.26 -31.57
CA GLY A 492 25.28 42.16 -31.13
C GLY A 492 26.61 41.83 -31.80
N GLN A 493 27.00 40.55 -31.82
CA GLN A 493 28.23 40.09 -32.48
C GLN A 493 28.19 40.35 -33.99
N VAL A 494 27.12 39.96 -34.68
CA VAL A 494 26.96 40.19 -36.13
C VAL A 494 27.00 41.69 -36.46
N SER A 495 26.39 42.54 -35.63
CA SER A 495 26.44 44.00 -35.80
C SER A 495 27.85 44.55 -35.60
N ALA A 496 28.59 44.04 -34.60
CA ALA A 496 29.98 44.43 -34.35
C ALA A 496 30.89 44.04 -35.53
N THR A 497 30.83 42.78 -36.01
CA THR A 497 31.63 42.34 -37.15
C THR A 497 31.27 43.08 -38.43
N HIS A 498 29.98 43.38 -38.65
CA HIS A 498 29.54 44.20 -39.78
C HIS A 498 30.11 45.62 -39.70
N LYS A 499 30.13 46.23 -38.52
CA LYS A 499 30.73 47.55 -38.28
C LYS A 499 32.24 47.54 -38.55
N GLU A 500 32.96 46.54 -38.05
CA GLU A 500 34.39 46.34 -38.31
C GLU A 500 34.66 46.18 -39.81
N THR A 501 33.89 45.33 -40.48
CA THR A 501 34.00 45.11 -41.93
C THR A 501 33.82 46.42 -42.69
N LYS A 502 32.81 47.23 -42.33
CA LYS A 502 32.59 48.54 -42.93
C LYS A 502 33.74 49.52 -42.65
N GLN A 503 34.35 49.47 -41.46
CA GLN A 503 35.54 50.26 -41.14
C GLN A 503 36.73 49.85 -42.01
N PHE A 504 36.96 48.55 -42.19
CA PHE A 504 38.02 48.04 -43.08
C PHE A 504 37.80 48.47 -44.54
N PHE A 505 36.58 48.36 -45.06
CA PHE A 505 36.27 48.86 -46.40
C PHE A 505 36.49 50.37 -46.54
N THR A 506 36.10 51.14 -45.52
CA THR A 506 36.33 52.59 -45.53
C THR A 506 37.82 52.90 -45.51
N LEU A 507 38.59 52.24 -44.64
CA LEU A 507 40.04 52.40 -44.58
C LEU A 507 40.70 52.03 -45.91
N TYR A 508 40.33 50.88 -46.48
CA TYR A 508 40.82 50.44 -47.79
C TYR A 508 40.54 51.50 -48.86
N ASN A 509 39.30 51.97 -48.99
CA ASN A 509 38.94 52.99 -49.97
C ASN A 509 39.72 54.29 -49.75
N THR A 510 39.91 54.73 -48.49
CA THR A 510 40.72 55.93 -48.22
C THR A 510 42.20 55.76 -48.54
N LEU A 511 42.76 54.56 -48.35
CA LEU A 511 44.14 54.27 -48.71
C LEU A 511 44.30 54.16 -50.23
N ASP A 512 43.33 53.56 -50.92
CA ASP A 512 43.28 53.47 -52.37
C ASP A 512 43.18 54.86 -53.01
N ASP A 513 42.27 55.71 -52.51
CA ASP A 513 42.18 57.12 -52.94
C ASP A 513 43.51 57.85 -52.73
N LYS A 514 44.15 57.70 -51.57
CA LYS A 514 45.47 58.30 -51.30
C LYS A 514 46.53 57.79 -52.27
N LYS A 515 46.56 56.48 -52.52
CA LYS A 515 47.48 55.87 -53.49
C LYS A 515 47.27 56.48 -54.88
N VAL A 516 46.03 56.59 -55.34
CA VAL A 516 45.70 57.21 -56.64
C VAL A 516 46.14 58.68 -56.69
N TYR A 517 46.01 59.45 -55.61
CA TYR A 517 46.52 60.84 -55.57
C TYR A 517 48.05 60.91 -55.59
N LEU A 518 48.74 60.02 -54.85
CA LEU A 518 50.19 59.94 -54.86
C LEU A 518 50.71 59.50 -56.24
N GLU A 519 50.06 58.55 -56.90
CA GLU A 519 50.40 58.16 -58.28
C GLU A 519 50.23 59.33 -59.25
N LYS A 520 49.18 60.14 -59.10
CA LYS A 520 49.01 61.38 -59.89
C LYS A 520 50.12 62.40 -59.62
N GLU A 521 50.54 62.55 -58.37
CA GLU A 521 51.64 63.45 -57.99
C GLU A 521 52.96 62.97 -58.60
N VAL A 522 53.27 61.68 -58.51
CA VAL A 522 54.45 61.08 -59.14
C VAL A 522 54.42 61.27 -60.65
N ASN A 523 53.28 61.00 -61.30
CA ASN A 523 53.13 61.20 -62.74
C ASN A 523 53.27 62.67 -63.14
N LEU A 524 52.77 63.60 -62.33
CA LEU A 524 52.95 65.03 -62.55
C LEU A 524 54.42 65.44 -62.41
N LEU A 525 55.11 64.96 -61.38
CA LEU A 525 56.53 65.23 -61.16
C LEU A 525 57.40 64.65 -62.30
N ASN A 526 57.10 63.44 -62.78
CA ASN A 526 57.78 62.85 -63.93
C ASN A 526 57.54 63.69 -65.19
N SER A 527 56.29 64.10 -65.46
CA SER A 527 55.97 64.98 -66.60
C SER A 527 56.68 66.34 -66.52
N VAL A 528 56.79 66.92 -65.32
CA VAL A 528 57.58 68.14 -65.09
C VAL A 528 59.06 67.88 -65.38
N HIS A 529 59.62 66.79 -64.86
CA HIS A 529 61.03 66.45 -65.03
C HIS A 529 61.41 66.24 -66.50
N ASP A 530 60.63 65.43 -67.23
CA ASP A 530 60.88 65.08 -68.63
C ASP A 530 60.78 66.30 -69.55
N ASN A 531 59.80 67.19 -69.30
CA ASN A 531 59.58 68.39 -70.12
C ASN A 531 60.48 69.58 -69.72
N PHE A 532 61.12 69.55 -68.55
CA PHE A 532 61.87 70.68 -68.01
C PHE A 532 63.04 71.10 -68.91
N GLN A 533 63.86 70.13 -69.36
CA GLN A 533 65.02 70.43 -70.20
C GLN A 533 64.62 71.06 -71.55
N GLN A 534 63.55 70.55 -72.16
CA GLN A 534 63.04 71.06 -73.45
C GLN A 534 62.40 72.44 -73.29
N ALA A 535 61.63 72.65 -72.22
CA ALA A 535 61.00 73.94 -71.92
C ALA A 535 62.03 75.03 -71.62
N MET A 536 63.16 74.69 -70.97
CA MET A 536 64.19 75.66 -70.59
C MET A 536 65.12 76.04 -71.75
N ALA A 537 65.09 75.32 -72.87
CA ALA A 537 65.94 75.55 -74.05
C ALA A 537 65.61 76.84 -74.83
N SER A 538 64.39 77.39 -74.70
CA SER A 538 64.02 78.66 -75.34
C SER A 538 63.17 79.54 -74.43
N SER A 539 63.26 80.87 -74.60
CA SER A 539 62.47 81.82 -73.78
C SER A 539 60.96 81.65 -73.99
N GLY A 540 60.52 81.43 -75.23
CA GLY A 540 59.09 81.24 -75.55
C GLY A 540 58.52 79.93 -75.00
N ALA A 541 59.29 78.83 -75.04
CA ALA A 541 58.88 77.55 -74.46
C ALA A 541 58.84 77.61 -72.93
N ARG A 542 59.73 78.38 -72.31
CA ARG A 542 59.74 78.63 -70.86
C ARG A 542 58.46 79.32 -70.40
N ASP A 543 58.03 80.38 -71.08
CA ASP A 543 56.80 81.10 -70.73
C ASP A 543 55.56 80.23 -70.93
N GLN A 544 55.55 79.37 -71.95
CA GLN A 544 54.46 78.41 -72.16
C GLN A 544 54.41 77.34 -71.06
N PHE A 545 55.56 76.81 -70.64
CA PHE A 545 55.67 75.85 -69.54
C PHE A 545 55.20 76.45 -68.21
N LEU A 546 55.57 77.70 -67.90
CA LEU A 546 55.09 78.40 -66.71
C LEU A 546 53.57 78.57 -66.72
N ARG A 547 52.97 78.95 -67.85
CA ARG A 547 51.50 79.02 -67.99
C ARG A 547 50.82 77.66 -67.79
N GLN A 548 51.43 76.57 -68.28
CA GLN A 548 50.91 75.22 -68.05
C GLN A 548 50.98 74.82 -66.57
N MET A 549 52.06 75.16 -65.87
CA MET A 549 52.19 74.93 -64.42
C MET A 549 51.15 75.73 -63.62
N GLU A 550 50.93 77.00 -63.98
CA GLU A 550 49.87 77.81 -63.37
C GLU A 550 48.48 77.19 -63.56
N GLN A 551 48.18 76.68 -64.77
CA GLN A 551 46.92 75.98 -65.03
C GLN A 551 46.77 74.70 -64.21
N ILE A 552 47.84 73.92 -64.06
CA ILE A 552 47.83 72.70 -63.23
C ILE A 552 47.58 73.04 -61.76
N VAL A 553 48.28 74.04 -61.24
CA VAL A 553 48.09 74.53 -59.85
C VAL A 553 46.65 74.99 -59.63
N GLU A 554 46.08 75.73 -60.58
CA GLU A 554 44.69 76.17 -60.50
C GLU A 554 43.71 74.99 -60.55
N GLY A 555 43.96 73.99 -61.39
CA GLY A 555 43.19 72.73 -61.41
C GLY A 555 43.23 71.98 -60.07
N ILE A 556 44.40 71.93 -59.42
CA ILE A 556 44.57 71.33 -58.08
C ILE A 556 43.77 72.12 -57.03
N LYS A 557 43.83 73.46 -57.04
CA LYS A 557 43.04 74.31 -56.13
C LYS A 557 41.54 74.08 -56.30
N GLN A 558 41.05 74.01 -57.54
CA GLN A 558 39.64 73.73 -57.83
C GLN A 558 39.22 72.34 -57.34
N ASN A 559 40.05 71.32 -57.55
CA ASN A 559 39.76 69.96 -57.05
C ASN A 559 39.73 69.92 -55.51
N ARG A 560 40.65 70.61 -54.83
CA ARG A 560 40.63 70.75 -53.37
C ARG A 560 39.34 71.41 -52.90
N MET A 561 38.89 72.50 -53.53
CA MET A 561 37.62 73.15 -53.18
C MET A 561 36.42 72.21 -53.34
N LYS A 562 36.36 71.44 -54.44
CA LYS A 562 35.31 70.43 -54.65
C LYS A 562 35.31 69.36 -53.56
N MET A 563 36.47 68.86 -53.15
CA MET A 563 36.58 67.86 -52.09
C MET A 563 36.21 68.42 -50.72
N GLU A 564 36.59 69.66 -50.41
CA GLU A 564 36.21 70.31 -49.15
C GLU A 564 34.69 70.52 -49.06
N LYS A 565 34.05 70.89 -50.18
CA LYS A 565 32.58 70.98 -50.24
C LYS A 565 31.91 69.62 -49.96
N LYS A 566 32.37 68.55 -50.62
CA LYS A 566 31.85 67.18 -50.38
C LYS A 566 32.05 66.74 -48.92
N LYS A 567 33.17 67.11 -48.30
CA LYS A 567 33.43 66.84 -46.87
C LYS A 567 32.43 67.57 -45.97
N GLN A 568 32.14 68.84 -46.26
CA GLN A 568 31.13 69.60 -45.50
C GLN A 568 29.73 69.01 -45.65
N GLU A 569 29.31 68.65 -46.86
CA GLU A 569 28.02 67.98 -47.12
C GLU A 569 27.88 66.66 -46.34
N ASN A 570 28.92 65.81 -46.36
CA ASN A 570 28.93 64.57 -45.60
C ASN A 570 28.93 64.80 -44.08
N LYS A 571 29.61 65.85 -43.60
CA LYS A 571 29.59 66.24 -42.19
C LYS A 571 28.18 66.64 -41.76
N MET A 572 27.51 67.50 -42.53
CA MET A 572 26.13 67.90 -42.24
C MET A 572 25.19 66.69 -42.22
N ARG A 573 25.32 65.78 -43.20
CA ARG A 573 24.51 64.56 -43.24
C ARG A 573 24.77 63.64 -42.04
N ARG A 574 26.02 63.52 -41.61
CA ARG A 574 26.38 62.75 -40.40
C ARG A 574 25.74 63.36 -39.16
N ASP A 575 25.81 64.68 -39.03
CA ASP A 575 25.28 65.39 -37.86
C ASP A 575 23.74 65.26 -37.83
N GLN A 576 23.05 65.38 -38.98
CA GLN A 576 21.61 65.10 -39.11
C GLN A 576 21.23 63.67 -38.67
N LEU A 577 21.95 62.65 -39.16
CA LEU A 577 21.70 61.26 -38.78
C LEU A 577 21.99 61.01 -37.28
N ASN A 578 22.92 61.75 -36.70
CA ASN A 578 23.21 61.66 -35.27
C ASN A 578 22.07 62.26 -34.45
N ASP A 579 21.49 63.38 -34.89
CA ASP A 579 20.33 63.99 -34.24
C ASP A 579 19.11 63.06 -34.31
N GLU A 580 18.82 62.47 -35.48
CA GLU A 580 17.78 61.44 -35.63
C GLU A 580 18.01 60.23 -34.70
N TYR A 581 19.27 59.79 -34.56
CA TYR A 581 19.62 58.71 -33.65
C TYR A 581 19.37 59.07 -32.17
N LEU A 582 19.69 60.31 -31.77
CA LEU A 582 19.41 60.80 -30.42
C LEU A 582 17.91 60.86 -30.13
N GLU A 583 17.10 61.34 -31.08
CA GLU A 583 15.64 61.33 -30.95
C GLU A 583 15.07 59.90 -30.79
N LEU A 584 15.60 58.94 -31.54
CA LEU A 584 15.18 57.54 -31.42
C LEU A 584 15.57 56.95 -30.06
N LEU A 585 16.75 57.30 -29.52
CA LEU A 585 17.15 56.89 -28.18
C LEU A 585 16.23 57.48 -27.10
N GLU A 586 15.80 58.74 -27.25
CA GLU A 586 14.85 59.35 -26.32
C GLU A 586 13.48 58.66 -26.37
N LYS A 587 12.97 58.36 -27.58
CA LYS A 587 11.74 57.58 -27.76
C LYS A 587 11.86 56.19 -27.12
N GLN A 588 13.02 55.54 -27.26
CA GLN A 588 13.28 54.24 -26.63
C GLN A 588 13.27 54.36 -25.09
N ARG A 589 13.92 55.39 -24.52
CA ARG A 589 13.90 55.64 -23.07
C ARG A 589 12.49 55.91 -22.56
N LEU A 590 11.71 56.70 -23.30
CA LEU A 590 10.31 56.98 -22.98
C LEU A 590 9.48 55.69 -23.00
N TYR A 591 9.65 54.85 -24.02
CA TYR A 591 8.96 53.55 -24.11
C TYR A 591 9.30 52.63 -22.92
N PHE A 592 10.57 52.55 -22.53
CA PHE A 592 10.94 51.76 -21.35
C PHE A 592 10.34 52.31 -20.06
N LYS A 593 10.30 53.65 -19.91
CA LYS A 593 9.67 54.30 -18.77
C LYS A 593 8.17 54.01 -18.72
N THR A 594 7.44 54.20 -19.82
CA THR A 594 5.99 53.94 -19.87
C THR A 594 5.65 52.47 -19.65
N VAL A 595 6.44 51.54 -20.19
CA VAL A 595 6.27 50.10 -19.91
C VAL A 595 6.51 49.77 -18.44
N LYS A 596 7.49 50.42 -17.80
CA LYS A 596 7.76 50.23 -16.36
C LYS A 596 6.59 50.75 -15.52
N GLU A 597 6.13 51.97 -15.80
CA GLU A 597 4.97 52.57 -15.12
C GLU A 597 3.71 51.71 -15.31
N PHE A 598 3.45 51.23 -16.54
CA PHE A 598 2.34 50.32 -16.81
C PHE A 598 2.42 49.03 -15.99
N LYS A 599 3.60 48.41 -15.90
CA LYS A 599 3.80 47.20 -15.07
C LYS A 599 3.56 47.46 -13.58
N GLU A 600 3.95 48.63 -13.09
CA GLU A 600 3.68 49.03 -11.70
C GLU A 600 2.19 49.22 -11.45
N GLU A 601 1.46 49.87 -12.38
CA GLU A 601 0.00 49.99 -12.30
C GLU A 601 -0.71 48.63 -12.40
N CYS A 602 -0.25 47.70 -13.26
CA CYS A 602 -0.78 46.34 -13.29
C CYS A 602 -0.62 45.63 -11.94
N ARG A 603 0.56 45.73 -11.30
CA ARG A 603 0.77 45.17 -9.95
C ARG A 603 -0.11 45.81 -8.90
N LYS A 604 -0.30 47.13 -8.94
CA LYS A 604 -1.25 47.82 -8.04
C LYS A 604 -2.67 47.31 -8.23
N ASN A 605 -3.10 47.13 -9.48
CA ASN A 605 -4.43 46.59 -9.80
C ASN A 605 -4.59 45.15 -9.29
N GLU A 606 -3.59 44.27 -9.49
CA GLU A 606 -3.60 42.91 -8.94
C GLU A 606 -3.71 42.90 -7.40
N MET A 607 -2.97 43.79 -6.70
CA MET A 607 -3.08 43.93 -5.25
C MET A 607 -4.46 44.41 -4.81
N LEU A 608 -5.07 45.35 -5.54
CA LEU A 608 -6.41 45.85 -5.24
C LEU A 608 -7.48 44.76 -5.49
N LEU A 609 -7.36 43.99 -6.57
CA LEU A 609 -8.23 42.85 -6.86
C LEU A 609 -8.12 41.76 -5.77
N SER A 610 -6.91 41.48 -5.29
CA SER A 610 -6.71 40.55 -4.17
C SER A 610 -7.37 41.05 -2.88
N LYS A 611 -7.28 42.36 -2.59
CA LYS A 611 -7.97 42.97 -1.44
C LYS A 611 -9.49 42.97 -1.57
N LEU A 612 -10.01 43.13 -2.79
CA LEU A 612 -11.44 43.02 -3.08
C LEU A 612 -11.94 41.59 -2.87
N LYS A 613 -11.23 40.60 -3.42
CA LYS A 613 -11.57 39.17 -3.24
C LYS A 613 -11.51 38.75 -1.77
N GLY A 614 -10.51 39.20 -1.02
CA GLY A 614 -10.39 38.94 0.41
C GLY A 614 -11.40 39.68 1.30
N LYS A 615 -12.16 40.64 0.76
CA LYS A 615 -13.31 41.27 1.45
C LYS A 615 -14.66 40.66 1.07
N SER A 616 -14.71 39.89 -0.01
CA SER A 616 -15.92 39.20 -0.50
C SER A 616 -16.04 37.73 -0.06
N SER A 617 -14.98 37.18 0.55
CA SER A 617 -15.03 35.98 1.40
C SER A 617 -15.00 36.40 2.85
#